data_AF-A0A5R2MY55-F1
#
_entry.id   AF-A0A5R2MY55-F1
#
_cell.length_a   1.000
_cell.length_b   1.000
_cell.length_c   1.000
_cell.angle_alpha   90.00
_cell.angle_beta   90.00
_cell.angle_gamma   90.00
#
_symmetry.space_group_name_H-M   'P 1'
#
loop_
_entity.id
_entity.type
_entity.pdbx_description
1 polymer ?
#
loop_
_entity_poly.entity_id
_entity_poly.type
_entity_poly.pdbx_seq_one_letter_code
_entity_poly.pdbx_strand_id
1 'polypeptide(L)' 'MAGVAVSTTINGDTIEYLCQPDETLLDVLRDRLGLTGAKEGCGTGDCG' A
#
# COMPACT_ATOMS: atom_id res chain seq x y z
N MET A 1 1.01 -13.43 11.89
CA MET A 1 2.23 -13.69 11.10
C MET A 1 3.25 -12.59 11.41
N ALA A 2 4.54 -12.80 11.13
CA ALA A 2 5.53 -11.73 11.30
C ALA A 2 5.41 -10.73 10.14
N GLY A 3 5.57 -9.43 10.43
CA GLY A 3 5.56 -8.39 9.39
C GLY A 3 6.79 -8.46 8.49
N VAL A 4 6.66 -7.93 7.28
CA VAL A 4 7.73 -7.82 6.27
C VAL A 4 8.15 -6.36 6.14
N ALA A 5 9.45 -6.10 6.21
CA ALA A 5 10.01 -4.78 5.93
C ALA A 5 10.15 -4.58 4.42
N VAL A 6 9.63 -3.48 3.91
CA VAL A 6 9.64 -3.10 2.49
C VAL A 6 10.33 -1.74 2.36
N SER A 7 11.22 -1.62 1.38
CA SER A 7 11.88 -0.37 1.00
C SER A 7 11.60 -0.11 -0.49
N THR A 8 11.08 1.07 -0.82
CA THR A 8 10.71 1.42 -2.20
C THR A 8 10.65 2.93 -2.39
N THR A 9 10.41 3.39 -3.61
CA THR A 9 10.24 4.81 -3.94
C THR A 9 8.78 5.11 -4.21
N ILE A 10 8.21 6.11 -3.52
CA ILE A 10 6.83 6.56 -3.69
C ILE A 10 6.83 8.06 -3.90
N ASN A 11 6.22 8.53 -5.00
CA ASN A 11 6.19 9.96 -5.37
C ASN A 11 7.56 10.64 -5.46
N GLY A 12 8.63 9.86 -5.71
CA GLY A 12 10.01 10.35 -5.80
C GLY A 12 10.80 10.23 -4.49
N ASP A 13 10.15 9.94 -3.37
CA ASP A 13 10.80 9.79 -2.06
C ASP A 13 11.06 8.32 -1.74
N THR A 14 12.23 8.02 -1.16
CA THR A 14 12.52 6.69 -0.61
C THR A 14 11.75 6.49 0.69
N ILE A 15 10.90 5.47 0.74
CA ILE A 15 10.03 5.12 1.88
C ILE A 15 10.34 3.71 2.34
N GLU A 16 10.39 3.53 3.67
CA GLU A 16 10.45 2.22 4.32
C GLU A 16 9.25 2.02 5.23
N TYR A 17 8.64 0.83 5.16
CA TYR A 17 7.49 0.49 5.99
C TYR A 17 7.44 -1.01 6.30
N LEU A 18 6.71 -1.36 7.36
CA LEU A 18 6.42 -2.73 7.75
C LEU A 18 4.97 -3.05 7.38
N CYS A 19 4.69 -4.15 6.68
CA CYS A 19 3.32 -4.60 6.36
C CYS A 19 3.14 -6.10 6.60
N GLN A 20 1.91 -6.61 6.52
CA GLN A 20 1.71 -8.05 6.43
C GLN A 20 1.90 -8.54 4.98
N PRO A 21 2.31 -9.81 4.76
CA PRO A 21 2.48 -10.36 3.41
C PRO A 21 1.20 -10.40 2.56
N ASP A 22 0.04 -10.48 3.21
CA ASP A 22 -1.30 -10.58 2.61
C ASP A 22 -2.03 -9.23 2.54
N GLU A 23 -1.41 -8.15 3.02
CA GLU A 23 -1.93 -6.79 2.91
C GLU A 23 -1.76 -6.27 1.48
N THR A 24 -2.81 -5.69 0.89
CA THR A 24 -2.71 -5.17 -0.47
C THR A 24 -1.88 -3.88 -0.49
N LEU A 25 -1.23 -3.59 -1.62
CA LEU A 25 -0.52 -2.32 -1.77
C LEU A 25 -1.47 -1.12 -1.63
N LEU A 26 -2.73 -1.27 -2.04
CA LEU A 26 -3.75 -0.23 -1.91
C LEU A 26 -4.01 0.11 -0.43
N ASP A 27 -4.14 -0.91 0.42
CA ASP A 27 -4.34 -0.74 1.86
C ASP A 27 -3.11 -0.10 2.51
N VAL A 28 -1.91 -0.58 2.16
CA VAL A 28 -0.65 0.01 2.66
C VAL A 28 -0.58 1.51 2.34
N LEU A 29 -0.84 1.88 1.08
CA LEU A 29 -0.80 3.28 0.65
C LEU A 29 -1.80 4.13 1.43
N ARG A 30 -3.03 3.65 1.60
CA ARG A 30 -4.12 4.43 2.18
C ARG A 30 -4.07 4.49 3.70
N ASP A 31 -3.88 3.35 4.35
CA ASP A 31 -4.09 3.20 5.78
C ASP A 31 -2.80 3.30 6.58
N ARG A 32 -1.68 2.81 6.03
CA ARG A 32 -0.37 2.93 6.70
C ARG A 32 0.34 4.23 6.35
N LEU A 33 0.32 4.60 5.07
CA LEU A 33 1.08 5.76 4.56
C LEU A 33 0.22 7.02 4.39
N GLY A 34 -1.11 6.93 4.55
CA GLY A 34 -2.02 8.09 4.45
C GLY A 34 -2.18 8.66 3.04
N LEU A 35 -1.70 7.96 2.01
CA LEU A 35 -1.77 8.34 0.60
C LEU A 35 -3.12 7.94 0.00
N THR A 36 -4.15 8.70 0.32
CA THR A 36 -5.55 8.38 0.00
C THR A 36 -5.99 8.70 -1.43
N GLY A 37 -5.05 9.08 -2.31
CA GLY A 37 -5.30 9.41 -3.71
C GLY A 37 -5.80 8.22 -4.52
N ALA A 38 -5.13 7.07 -4.38
CA ALA A 38 -5.59 5.79 -4.94
C ALA A 38 -6.89 5.34 -4.24
N LYS A 39 -7.86 4.85 -5.02
CA LYS A 39 -9.20 4.51 -4.55
C LYS A 39 -9.46 3.02 -4.70
N GLU A 40 -10.26 2.49 -3.77
CA GLU A 40 -10.91 1.21 -3.96
C GLU A 40 -12.32 1.47 -4.50
N GLY A 41 -12.57 1.11 -5.77
CA GLY A 41 -13.88 1.29 -6.40
C GLY A 41 -14.73 0.03 -6.38
N CYS A 42 -14.20 -1.07 -6.91
CA CYS A 42 -14.96 -2.32 -7.10
C CYS A 42 -14.52 -3.50 -6.23
N GLY A 43 -13.31 -3.48 -5.65
CA GLY A 43 -12.75 -4.61 -4.90
C GLY A 43 -12.41 -5.87 -5.73
N THR A 44 -12.74 -5.88 -7.02
CA THR A 44 -12.53 -7.02 -7.95
C THR A 44 -11.47 -6.76 -9.03
N GLY A 45 -10.93 -5.54 -9.10
CA GLY A 45 -9.92 -5.14 -10.09
C GLY A 45 -10.47 -4.63 -11.43
N ASP A 46 -11.77 -4.41 -11.54
CA ASP A 46 -12.43 -3.97 -12.79
C ASP A 46 -12.43 -2.45 -13.00
N CYS A 47 -12.39 -1.65 -11.94
CA CYS A 47 -12.61 -0.19 -12.00
C CYS A 47 -11.36 0.66 -12.29
N GLY A 48 -10.19 0.02 -12.41
CA GLY A 48 -8.88 0.69 -12.38
C GLY A 48 -8.21 0.58 -11.03
#